data_AF-A0A7S3DPA9-F1
#
_entry.id   AF-A0A7S3DPA9-F1
#
_cell.length_a   1.000
_cell.length_b   1.000
_cell.length_c   1.000
_cell.angle_alpha   90.00
_cell.angle_beta   90.00
_cell.angle_gamma   90.00
#
_symmetry.space_group_name_H-M   'P 1'
#
loop_
_entity.id
_entity.type
_entity.pdbx_description
1 polymer ?
#
loop_
_entity_poly.entity_id
_entity_poly.type
_entity_poly.pdbx_seq_one_letter_code
_entity_poly.pdbx_strand_id
1 'polypeptide(L)'
;FNLFGGDSDDSNNGPSNIKPTVPGAKGPTNQVVRKVNGMKHRRLGGTDIMVSELGLGTQRWVSSDFNAPNEDDCFRFMDYAILENGVNLLDTAEQYPIPSDDRTTNEGDVERVIGKWMKDRKVSRDKIVISTKITGGRNVNPKNIIEDCEGS
;
A
#
# COMPACT_ATOMS: atom_id res chain seq x y z
N PHE A 1 6.73 -55.44 5.17
CA PHE A 1 6.11 -54.25 4.58
C PHE A 1 7.08 -53.08 4.75
N ASN A 2 7.72 -52.65 3.66
CA ASN A 2 8.40 -51.36 3.60
C ASN A 2 7.37 -50.24 3.65
N LEU A 3 7.70 -49.13 4.31
CA LEU A 3 7.48 -47.77 3.80
C LEU A 3 8.38 -46.81 4.60
N PHE A 4 9.60 -46.63 4.08
CA PHE A 4 10.45 -45.45 4.26
C PHE A 4 9.64 -44.17 3.98
N GLY A 5 9.94 -42.98 4.48
CA GLY A 5 11.15 -42.46 5.11
C GLY A 5 10.84 -41.11 5.77
N GLY A 6 11.83 -40.56 6.46
CA GLY A 6 11.71 -39.29 7.17
C GLY A 6 11.69 -38.09 6.23
N ASP A 7 10.93 -37.06 6.63
CA ASP A 7 11.09 -35.71 6.15
C ASP A 7 11.53 -34.84 7.33
N SER A 8 12.84 -34.68 7.46
CA SER A 8 13.43 -33.44 7.94
C SER A 8 13.38 -32.45 6.77
N ASP A 9 12.77 -31.28 6.94
CA ASP A 9 13.23 -30.13 6.17
C ASP A 9 13.06 -28.82 6.92
N ASP A 10 14.09 -28.01 6.71
CA ASP A 10 14.63 -27.01 7.61
C ASP A 10 13.85 -25.69 7.64
N SER A 11 13.72 -25.16 8.86
CA SER A 11 13.49 -23.75 9.11
C SER A 11 14.69 -22.93 8.61
N ASN A 12 14.63 -22.45 7.37
CA ASN A 12 15.62 -21.53 6.84
C ASN A 12 15.03 -20.11 6.71
N ASN A 13 14.94 -19.41 7.84
CA ASN A 13 14.54 -18.00 7.90
C ASN A 13 15.80 -17.11 7.85
N GLY A 14 16.45 -17.09 6.69
CA GLY A 14 17.52 -16.13 6.38
C GLY A 14 16.97 -14.88 5.67
N PRO A 15 17.69 -13.75 5.68
CA PRO A 15 17.21 -12.52 5.07
C PRO A 15 17.00 -12.76 3.58
N SER A 16 15.76 -12.61 3.11
CA SER A 16 15.43 -12.76 1.70
C SER A 16 16.25 -11.74 0.90
N ASN A 17 17.29 -12.20 0.22
CA ASN A 17 18.00 -11.40 -0.78
C ASN A 17 17.00 -11.05 -1.89
N ILE A 18 16.45 -9.85 -1.80
CA ILE A 18 15.53 -9.28 -2.79
C ILE A 18 16.35 -9.11 -4.08
N LYS A 19 16.20 -10.05 -5.03
CA LYS A 19 16.67 -9.79 -6.39
C LYS A 19 15.75 -8.73 -7.00
N PRO A 20 16.28 -7.64 -7.57
CA PRO A 20 15.49 -6.68 -8.32
C PRO A 20 14.76 -7.43 -9.43
N THR A 21 13.44 -7.34 -9.47
CA THR A 21 12.65 -7.94 -10.54
C THR A 21 12.96 -7.23 -11.86
N VAL A 22 13.27 -8.02 -12.89
CA VAL A 22 13.60 -7.53 -14.24
C VAL A 22 12.43 -6.71 -14.79
N PRO A 23 12.64 -5.45 -15.21
CA PRO A 23 11.62 -4.64 -15.88
C PRO A 23 11.10 -5.35 -17.14
N GLY A 24 9.78 -5.43 -17.31
CA GLY A 24 9.15 -5.95 -18.54
C GLY A 24 8.75 -7.43 -18.56
N ALA A 25 8.86 -8.16 -17.45
CA ALA A 25 8.34 -9.53 -17.38
C ALA A 25 6.80 -9.51 -17.42
N LYS A 26 6.20 -9.79 -18.58
CA LYS A 26 4.74 -9.99 -18.75
C LYS A 26 4.32 -11.31 -18.10
N GLY A 27 3.16 -11.33 -17.47
CA GLY A 27 2.58 -12.54 -16.88
C GLY A 27 1.07 -12.42 -16.69
N PRO A 28 0.37 -13.53 -16.42
CA PRO A 28 -1.07 -13.50 -16.24
C PRO A 28 -1.45 -12.68 -15.00
N THR A 29 -2.57 -11.95 -15.10
CA THR A 29 -3.18 -11.23 -13.98
C THR A 29 -3.38 -12.17 -12.79
N ASN A 30 -3.19 -11.67 -11.58
CA ASN A 30 -3.36 -12.42 -10.32
C ASN A 30 -2.39 -13.59 -10.11
N GLN A 31 -1.39 -13.79 -10.98
CA GLN A 31 -0.29 -14.71 -10.71
C GLN A 31 0.39 -14.34 -9.40
N VAL A 32 0.54 -15.30 -8.48
CA VAL A 32 1.40 -15.12 -7.30
C VAL A 32 2.84 -15.14 -7.77
N VAL A 33 3.54 -14.02 -7.60
CA VAL A 33 4.91 -13.83 -8.09
C VAL A 33 5.97 -14.01 -7.00
N ARG A 34 5.62 -13.71 -5.74
CA ARG A 34 6.50 -13.85 -4.57
C ARG A 34 5.68 -13.88 -3.28
N LYS A 35 6.35 -14.22 -2.17
CA LYS A 35 5.82 -14.04 -0.82
C LYS A 35 6.78 -13.16 -0.01
N VAL A 36 6.24 -12.21 0.76
CA VAL A 36 7.00 -11.32 1.65
C VAL A 36 6.38 -11.45 3.04
N ASN A 37 7.13 -11.92 4.03
CA ASN A 37 6.62 -12.17 5.39
C ASN A 37 5.32 -13.00 5.41
N GLY A 38 5.22 -13.99 4.53
CA GLY A 38 4.00 -14.81 4.37
C GLY A 38 2.91 -14.20 3.48
N MET A 39 2.92 -12.88 3.23
CA MET A 39 1.99 -12.18 2.33
C MET A 39 2.24 -12.57 0.88
N LYS A 40 1.21 -13.04 0.17
CA LYS A 40 1.32 -13.30 -1.27
C LYS A 40 1.32 -11.97 -2.01
N HIS A 41 2.24 -11.82 -2.96
CA HIS A 41 2.27 -10.69 -3.88
C HIS A 41 1.85 -11.19 -5.26
N ARG A 42 0.94 -10.45 -5.88
CA ARG A 42 0.32 -10.77 -7.15
C ARG A 42 0.61 -9.70 -8.18
N ARG A 43 0.66 -10.12 -9.44
CA ARG A 43 0.78 -9.20 -10.57
C ARG A 43 -0.53 -8.44 -10.78
N LEU A 44 -0.43 -7.12 -10.89
CA LEU A 44 -1.55 -6.24 -11.20
C LEU A 44 -1.78 -6.18 -12.71
N GLY A 45 -2.82 -6.85 -13.19
CA GLY A 45 -3.12 -6.90 -14.63
C GLY A 45 -1.97 -7.50 -15.45
N GLY A 46 -1.82 -7.01 -16.68
CA GLY A 46 -0.70 -7.33 -17.57
C GLY A 46 0.56 -6.49 -17.35
N THR A 47 0.67 -5.81 -16.22
CA THR A 47 1.79 -4.89 -15.90
C THR A 47 2.93 -5.60 -15.18
N ASP A 48 4.02 -4.88 -14.91
CA ASP A 48 5.11 -5.28 -14.03
C ASP A 48 4.92 -4.87 -12.56
N ILE A 49 3.79 -4.24 -12.23
CA ILE A 49 3.45 -3.84 -10.87
C ILE A 49 3.04 -5.08 -10.07
N MET A 50 3.65 -5.24 -8.91
CA MET A 50 3.37 -6.32 -7.96
C MET A 50 2.77 -5.75 -6.70
N VAL A 51 1.57 -6.20 -6.35
CA VAL A 51 0.83 -5.75 -5.17
C VAL A 51 0.61 -6.91 -4.20
N SER A 52 0.59 -6.64 -2.92
CA SER A 52 0.19 -7.59 -1.89
C SER A 52 -1.27 -8.04 -2.10
N GLU A 53 -1.58 -9.26 -1.65
CA GLU A 53 -2.93 -9.84 -1.72
C GLU A 53 -3.95 -9.05 -0.88
N LEU A 54 -3.48 -8.30 0.11
CA LEU A 54 -4.25 -7.31 0.87
C LEU A 54 -3.73 -5.90 0.60
N GLY A 55 -4.63 -4.92 0.57
CA GLY A 55 -4.30 -3.49 0.55
C GLY A 55 -4.71 -2.79 1.85
N LEU A 56 -4.05 -1.68 2.15
CA LEU A 56 -4.36 -0.83 3.31
C LEU A 56 -5.12 0.41 2.83
N GLY A 57 -6.41 0.47 3.15
CA GLY A 57 -7.28 1.61 2.86
C GLY A 57 -7.24 2.66 3.98
N THR A 58 -7.27 3.94 3.60
CA THR A 58 -6.95 5.06 4.50
C THR A 58 -8.04 6.13 4.62
N GLN A 59 -9.24 5.88 4.07
CA GLN A 59 -10.30 6.88 3.86
C GLN A 59 -10.63 7.80 5.06
N ARG A 60 -10.62 7.29 6.29
CA ARG A 60 -11.02 8.05 7.49
C ARG A 60 -9.87 8.46 8.39
N TRP A 61 -8.63 8.27 7.95
CA TRP A 61 -7.47 8.56 8.78
C TRP A 61 -7.44 10.04 9.13
N VAL A 62 -7.14 10.36 10.39
CA VAL A 62 -7.08 11.72 10.95
C VAL A 62 -8.36 12.56 10.83
N SER A 63 -9.50 11.97 10.47
CA SER A 63 -10.78 12.68 10.43
C SER A 63 -11.32 12.99 11.83
N SER A 64 -12.35 13.85 11.92
CA SER A 64 -13.09 14.07 13.18
C SER A 64 -14.19 13.04 13.48
N ASP A 65 -14.32 11.98 12.65
CA ASP A 65 -15.28 10.90 12.92
C ASP A 65 -14.90 10.17 14.22
N PHE A 66 -15.90 9.67 14.95
CA PHE A 66 -15.75 9.14 16.31
C PHE A 66 -14.71 8.00 16.43
N ASN A 67 -14.50 7.24 15.36
CA ASN A 67 -13.56 6.12 15.31
C ASN A 67 -12.37 6.37 14.36
N ALA A 68 -12.11 7.61 13.98
CA ALA A 68 -10.99 7.95 13.14
C ALA A 68 -9.66 7.74 13.89
N PRO A 69 -8.68 7.01 13.30
CA PRO A 69 -7.36 6.90 13.90
C PRO A 69 -6.62 8.24 13.82
N ASN A 70 -5.94 8.62 14.90
CA ASN A 70 -5.02 9.76 14.89
C ASN A 70 -3.74 9.43 14.10
N GLU A 71 -2.84 10.42 13.93
CA GLU A 71 -1.60 10.25 13.15
C GLU A 71 -0.71 9.12 13.70
N ASP A 72 -0.58 8.99 15.02
CA ASP A 72 0.22 7.94 15.65
C ASP A 72 -0.36 6.55 15.37
N ASP A 73 -1.68 6.39 15.45
CA ASP A 73 -2.35 5.14 15.09
C ASP A 73 -2.16 4.80 13.61
N CYS A 74 -2.25 5.80 12.72
CA CYS A 74 -1.97 5.62 11.29
C CYS A 74 -0.54 5.12 11.04
N PHE A 75 0.44 5.69 11.75
CA PHE A 75 1.85 5.26 11.66
C PHE A 75 2.00 3.82 12.14
N ARG A 76 1.39 3.44 13.28
CA ARG A 76 1.42 2.07 13.79
C ARG A 76 0.75 1.09 12.83
N PHE A 77 -0.34 1.46 12.18
CA PHE A 77 -1.00 0.62 11.19
C PHE A 77 -0.12 0.40 9.95
N MET A 78 0.56 1.44 9.46
CA MET A 78 1.51 1.30 8.36
C MET A 78 2.75 0.50 8.76
N ASP A 79 3.30 0.70 9.95
CA ASP A 79 4.42 -0.08 10.48
C ASP A 79 4.04 -1.58 10.51
N TYR A 80 2.89 -1.90 11.13
CA TYR A 80 2.39 -3.28 11.22
C TYR A 80 2.12 -3.90 9.84
N ALA A 81 1.36 -3.21 8.98
CA ALA A 81 0.98 -3.78 7.69
C ALA A 81 2.17 -3.91 6.74
N ILE A 82 2.95 -2.83 6.57
CA ILE A 82 3.91 -2.69 5.49
C ILE A 82 5.29 -3.18 5.91
N LEU A 83 5.77 -2.78 7.09
CA LEU A 83 7.12 -3.13 7.55
C LEU A 83 7.17 -4.55 8.11
N GLU A 84 6.14 -4.94 8.87
CA GLU A 84 6.13 -6.24 9.57
C GLU A 84 5.44 -7.35 8.76
N ASN A 85 4.33 -7.07 8.08
CA ASN A 85 3.49 -8.10 7.46
C ASN A 85 3.51 -8.14 5.93
N GLY A 86 4.38 -7.35 5.29
CA GLY A 86 4.63 -7.44 3.84
C GLY A 86 3.49 -6.94 2.95
N VAL A 87 2.54 -6.15 3.47
CA VAL A 87 1.63 -5.35 2.63
C VAL A 87 2.44 -4.30 1.87
N ASN A 88 2.08 -4.01 0.63
CA ASN A 88 2.71 -2.92 -0.11
C ASN A 88 1.73 -2.01 -0.85
N LEU A 89 0.44 -2.35 -0.90
CA LEU A 89 -0.58 -1.54 -1.57
C LEU A 89 -1.26 -0.60 -0.57
N LEU A 90 -1.05 0.70 -0.74
CA LEU A 90 -1.74 1.78 -0.03
C LEU A 90 -2.80 2.40 -0.93
N ASP A 91 -4.01 2.56 -0.41
CA ASP A 91 -5.13 3.22 -1.08
C ASP A 91 -5.49 4.52 -0.35
N THR A 92 -5.43 5.64 -1.06
CA THR A 92 -5.75 7.00 -0.61
C THR A 92 -6.52 7.77 -1.69
N ALA A 93 -6.86 9.03 -1.44
CA ALA A 93 -7.43 9.95 -2.41
C ALA A 93 -7.10 11.39 -2.00
N GLU A 94 -7.10 12.32 -2.96
CA GLU A 94 -6.95 13.76 -2.69
C GLU A 94 -8.01 14.26 -1.69
N GLN A 95 -9.22 13.71 -1.75
CA GLN A 95 -10.36 14.18 -0.94
C GLN A 95 -10.29 13.69 0.51
N TYR A 96 -9.37 12.79 0.84
CA TYR A 96 -9.33 12.20 2.18
C TYR A 96 -8.71 13.18 3.18
N PRO A 97 -9.31 13.31 4.38
CA PRO A 97 -10.24 12.36 4.99
C PRO A 97 -11.73 12.53 4.69
N ILE A 98 -12.50 11.46 4.95
CA ILE A 98 -13.97 11.46 4.98
C ILE A 98 -14.46 11.35 6.43
N PRO A 99 -15.48 12.12 6.85
CA PRO A 99 -16.26 13.10 6.08
C PRO A 99 -15.47 14.36 5.69
N SER A 100 -15.71 14.87 4.48
CA SER A 100 -14.93 15.97 3.88
C SER A 100 -15.48 17.38 4.18
N ASP A 101 -16.60 17.48 4.89
CA ASP A 101 -17.22 18.74 5.33
C ASP A 101 -16.79 19.18 6.74
N ASP A 102 -15.80 18.49 7.28
CA ASP A 102 -15.16 18.81 8.55
C ASP A 102 -14.36 20.11 8.49
N ARG A 103 -14.46 20.94 9.52
CA ARG A 103 -13.72 22.22 9.62
C ARG A 103 -12.32 22.07 10.22
N THR A 104 -12.00 20.89 10.75
CA THR A 104 -10.75 20.60 11.46
C THR A 104 -9.72 19.88 10.61
N THR A 105 -10.14 19.34 9.47
CA THR A 105 -9.30 18.62 8.50
C THR A 105 -9.44 19.23 7.12
N ASN A 106 -8.43 19.01 6.27
CA ASN A 106 -8.39 19.47 4.90
C ASN A 106 -8.22 18.29 3.94
N GLU A 107 -8.72 18.46 2.72
CA GLU A 107 -8.38 17.59 1.58
C GLU A 107 -6.86 17.39 1.52
N GLY A 108 -6.42 16.16 1.25
CA GLY A 108 -5.03 15.74 1.18
C GLY A 108 -4.38 15.44 2.54
N ASP A 109 -5.07 15.58 3.68
CA ASP A 109 -4.45 15.36 4.99
C ASP A 109 -3.98 13.91 5.15
N VAL A 110 -4.71 12.96 4.58
CA VAL A 110 -4.31 11.55 4.59
C VAL A 110 -3.06 11.32 3.73
N GLU A 111 -2.95 11.97 2.57
CA GLU A 111 -1.74 11.90 1.73
C GLU A 111 -0.53 12.48 2.46
N ARG A 112 -0.71 13.60 3.17
CA ARG A 112 0.33 14.19 4.02
C ARG A 112 0.76 13.25 5.13
N VAL A 113 -0.17 12.57 5.81
CA VAL A 113 0.14 11.57 6.86
C VAL A 113 0.98 10.43 6.28
N ILE A 114 0.62 9.90 5.11
CA ILE A 114 1.39 8.86 4.42
C ILE A 114 2.80 9.38 4.09
N GLY A 115 2.90 10.59 3.52
CA GLY A 115 4.19 11.20 3.17
C GLY A 115 5.09 11.44 4.39
N LYS A 116 4.53 11.91 5.51
CA LYS A 116 5.25 12.08 6.78
C LYS A 116 5.78 10.74 7.28
N TRP A 117 4.94 9.69 7.31
CA TRP A 117 5.36 8.35 7.73
C TRP A 117 6.48 7.80 6.87
N MET A 118 6.35 7.91 5.54
CA MET A 118 7.39 7.46 4.61
C MET A 118 8.72 8.16 4.87
N LYS A 119 8.70 9.48 5.10
CA LYS A 119 9.89 10.28 5.41
C LYS A 119 10.50 9.86 6.75
N ASP A 120 9.67 9.73 7.77
CA ASP A 120 10.11 9.44 9.14
C ASP A 120 10.70 8.04 9.28
N ARG A 121 10.02 7.02 8.75
CA ARG A 121 10.50 5.63 8.72
C ARG A 121 11.52 5.34 7.62
N LYS A 122 11.86 6.35 6.80
CA LYS A 122 12.80 6.23 5.66
C LYS A 122 12.41 5.09 4.71
N VAL A 123 11.12 5.00 4.41
CA VAL A 123 10.56 3.95 3.55
C VAL A 123 11.03 4.18 2.13
N SER A 124 11.66 3.16 1.55
CA SER A 124 12.12 3.22 0.17
C SER A 124 10.93 3.19 -0.79
N ARG A 125 10.90 4.11 -1.76
CA ARG A 125 9.76 4.29 -2.68
C ARG A 125 9.46 3.06 -3.53
N ASP A 126 10.46 2.22 -3.81
CA ASP A 126 10.33 0.96 -4.55
C ASP A 126 9.64 -0.16 -3.75
N LYS A 127 9.48 -0.01 -2.43
CA LYS A 127 8.82 -1.01 -1.58
C LYS A 127 7.31 -0.91 -1.55
N ILE A 128 6.73 0.22 -1.96
CA ILE A 128 5.30 0.49 -1.83
C ILE A 128 4.66 0.91 -3.16
N VAL A 129 3.40 0.56 -3.31
CA VAL A 129 2.50 0.96 -4.40
C VAL A 129 1.44 1.84 -3.76
N ILE A 130 1.38 3.10 -4.17
CA ILE A 130 0.39 4.06 -3.70
C ILE A 130 -0.62 4.28 -4.82
N SER A 131 -1.89 4.12 -4.51
CA SER A 131 -3.03 4.44 -5.36
C SER A 131 -3.75 5.64 -4.77
N THR A 132 -3.72 6.77 -5.47
CA THR A 132 -4.56 7.94 -5.16
C THR A 132 -5.69 8.10 -6.17
N LYS A 133 -6.64 8.99 -5.91
CA LYS A 133 -7.86 9.17 -6.68
C LYS A 133 -8.25 10.64 -6.74
N ILE A 134 -8.73 11.04 -7.92
CA ILE A 134 -9.35 12.34 -8.17
C ILE A 134 -10.84 12.23 -7.96
N THR A 135 -11.43 13.22 -7.30
CA THR A 135 -12.85 13.30 -6.99
C THR A 135 -13.68 13.41 -8.26
N GLY A 136 -14.82 12.72 -8.29
CA GLY A 136 -15.69 12.65 -9.46
C GLY A 136 -16.54 13.91 -9.73
N GLY A 137 -17.51 13.78 -10.64
CA GLY A 137 -18.49 14.83 -10.92
C GLY A 137 -17.95 15.97 -11.78
N ARG A 138 -18.27 17.22 -11.43
CA ARG A 138 -17.80 18.41 -12.17
C ARG A 138 -16.28 18.63 -12.06
N ASN A 139 -15.63 17.97 -11.09
CA ASN A 139 -14.19 18.04 -10.90
C ASN A 139 -13.42 17.33 -12.04
N VAL A 140 -14.03 16.37 -12.73
CA VAL A 140 -13.35 15.60 -13.79
C VAL A 140 -13.30 16.41 -15.09
N ASN A 141 -12.35 17.34 -15.16
CA ASN A 141 -12.00 18.10 -16.36
C ASN A 141 -10.47 18.24 -16.47
N PRO A 142 -9.92 18.51 -17.68
CA PRO A 142 -8.47 18.50 -17.88
C PRO A 142 -7.69 19.45 -16.97
N LYS A 143 -8.24 20.63 -16.64
CA LYS A 143 -7.57 21.60 -15.77
C LYS A 143 -7.44 21.04 -14.35
N ASN A 144 -8.55 20.59 -13.79
CA ASN A 144 -8.58 20.10 -12.40
C ASN A 144 -7.79 18.80 -12.27
N ILE A 145 -7.87 17.88 -13.23
CA ILE A 145 -7.07 16.64 -13.19
C ILE A 145 -5.57 16.93 -13.07
N ILE A 146 -5.07 17.95 -13.79
CA ILE A 146 -3.66 18.35 -13.70
C ILE A 146 -3.36 18.94 -12.31
N GLU A 147 -4.20 19.88 -11.85
CA GLU A 147 -4.07 20.54 -10.55
C GLU A 147 -4.05 19.52 -9.39
N ASP A 148 -4.96 18.55 -9.45
CA ASP A 148 -5.11 17.45 -8.51
C ASP A 148 -3.90 16.50 -8.55
N CYS A 149 -3.41 16.14 -9.75
CA CYS A 149 -2.20 15.32 -9.89
C CYS A 149 -0.93 16.01 -9.38
N GLU A 150 -0.85 17.34 -9.46
CA GLU A 150 0.27 18.13 -8.94
C GLU A 150 0.16 18.36 -7.43
N GLY A 151 -1.06 18.35 -6.88
CA GLY A 151 -1.35 18.52 -5.47
C GLY A 151 -1.09 17.28 -4.61
N SER A 152 -1.33 16.09 -5.17
CA SER A 152 -1.06 14.78 -4.54
C SER A 152 0.41 14.35 -4.58
#